data_AF-A0A068SYI7-F1
#
_entry.id   AF-A0A068SYI7-F1
#
_cell.length_a   1.000
_cell.length_b   1.000
_cell.length_c   1.000
_cell.angle_alpha   90.00
_cell.angle_beta   90.00
_cell.angle_gamma   90.00
#
_symmetry.space_group_name_H-M   'P 1'
#
loop_
_entity.id
_entity.type
_entity.pdbx_description
1 polymer ?
#
loop_
_entity_poly.entity_id
_entity_poly.type
_entity_poly.pdbx_seq_one_letter_code
_entity_poly.pdbx_strand_id
1 'polypeptide(L)'
;MSAYQIEQLADQAKALLQRNPLFSRSAFVNAAATGNMLKQRPRYARILAAASELLESVERVEALAAYFPGLSDGGYHDADAFLPTAAFLPVRSDPYRSVALAAWMDELQWALESYVDGAGSEVVDDNLQPRLVAEDLAIERHPVRRLSCGIGLVLIDSLEASRTLGKRIAHCLPADPGLEHAQTSDRDVDRIADHLAEAITLISTVDPGSYQRLTAGLHTLYISTRRGAISSVCSSGDLPGSAVVVLSQERLDAEDYPATAAELLREAGHVLLRLYTAAAPLSLPAELRYVSPYTHSLQTLESILHMAYAIPWECAVRIACLPFRAPPEHRAREAAFVIAYAARLIPLIDIAREGIERLGGDVLLDLRDIAVIPSWGAAILALVDRLLEREPMARRQAYYAQRRCVVDRQAWDLGQVILRGEQPIDPRMGRPMLQSSGDGLSLWYDGRLHMIRKATIRPPDALSIQDVALAGTSGSIVMAHA
;
A
#
# COMPACT_ATOMS: atom_id res chain seq x y z
N MET A 1 30.75 -17.64 -7.83
CA MET A 1 29.42 -18.23 -8.12
C MET A 1 29.47 -18.86 -9.50
N SER A 2 28.91 -20.05 -9.72
CA SER A 2 28.80 -20.59 -11.10
C SER A 2 27.58 -19.97 -11.80
N ALA A 3 27.73 -19.57 -13.06
CA ALA A 3 26.64 -18.94 -13.83
C ALA A 3 25.39 -19.82 -13.88
N TYR A 4 25.59 -21.13 -14.10
CA TYR A 4 24.53 -22.14 -14.16
C TYR A 4 23.67 -22.21 -12.89
N GLN A 5 24.27 -22.09 -11.70
CA GLN A 5 23.50 -22.13 -10.44
C GLN A 5 22.69 -20.84 -10.22
N ILE A 6 23.17 -19.69 -10.70
CA ILE A 6 22.44 -18.42 -10.64
C ILE A 6 21.22 -18.47 -11.58
N GLU A 7 21.40 -19.00 -12.78
CA GLU A 7 20.32 -19.21 -13.76
C GLU A 7 19.21 -20.08 -13.18
N GLN A 8 19.56 -21.21 -12.55
CA GLN A 8 18.57 -22.07 -11.90
C GLN A 8 17.79 -21.36 -10.79
N LEU A 9 18.44 -20.52 -9.97
CA LEU A 9 17.75 -19.76 -8.93
C LEU A 9 16.80 -18.72 -9.53
N ALA A 10 17.22 -18.06 -10.59
CA ALA A 10 16.40 -17.08 -11.28
C ALA A 10 15.20 -17.71 -11.98
N ASP A 11 15.36 -18.87 -12.60
CA ASP A 11 14.25 -19.60 -13.23
C ASP A 11 13.23 -20.09 -12.21
N GLN A 12 13.69 -20.49 -11.02
CA GLN A 12 12.80 -20.79 -9.91
C GLN A 12 12.07 -19.55 -9.38
N ALA A 13 12.75 -18.40 -9.31
CA ALA A 13 12.10 -17.14 -8.96
C ALA A 13 11.02 -16.76 -9.99
N LYS A 14 11.32 -16.85 -11.29
CA LYS A 14 10.34 -16.65 -12.38
C LYS A 14 9.13 -17.58 -12.22
N ALA A 15 9.38 -18.87 -11.97
CA ALA A 15 8.30 -19.84 -11.77
C ALA A 15 7.43 -19.53 -10.53
N LEU A 16 8.00 -18.96 -9.46
CA LEU A 16 7.23 -18.50 -8.30
C LEU A 16 6.43 -17.23 -8.59
N LEU A 17 6.96 -16.31 -9.40
CA LEU A 17 6.22 -15.11 -9.84
C LEU A 17 4.99 -15.48 -10.65
N GLN A 18 5.13 -16.39 -11.62
CA GLN A 18 4.02 -16.91 -12.43
C GLN A 18 2.93 -17.61 -11.61
N ARG A 19 3.28 -18.09 -10.40
CA ARG A 19 2.36 -18.76 -9.47
C ARG A 19 1.89 -17.82 -8.36
N ASN A 20 2.13 -16.52 -8.47
CA ASN A 20 1.76 -15.56 -7.43
C ASN A 20 0.26 -15.70 -7.11
N PRO A 21 -0.13 -15.93 -5.85
CA PRO A 21 -1.51 -16.27 -5.50
C PRO A 21 -2.50 -15.16 -5.86
N LEU A 22 -2.16 -13.89 -5.64
CA LEU A 22 -3.00 -12.72 -6.00
C LEU A 22 -3.25 -12.61 -7.50
N PHE A 23 -2.35 -13.19 -8.29
CA PHE A 23 -2.36 -13.18 -9.73
C PHE A 23 -2.26 -14.60 -10.30
N SER A 24 -2.87 -15.62 -9.68
CA SER A 24 -2.76 -17.00 -10.20
C SER A 24 -3.97 -17.43 -11.03
N ARG A 25 -5.15 -16.80 -10.84
CA ARG A 25 -6.38 -17.14 -11.59
C ARG A 25 -6.87 -15.96 -12.44
N SER A 26 -6.82 -16.11 -13.76
CA SER A 26 -7.12 -15.05 -14.75
C SER A 26 -8.58 -14.58 -14.76
N ALA A 27 -9.53 -15.41 -14.32
CA ALA A 27 -10.94 -15.04 -14.22
C ALA A 27 -11.21 -13.93 -13.16
N PHE A 28 -10.26 -13.67 -12.26
CA PHE A 28 -10.49 -12.86 -11.06
C PHE A 28 -10.18 -11.38 -11.20
N VAL A 29 -9.45 -10.92 -12.23
CA VAL A 29 -9.32 -9.46 -12.45
C VAL A 29 -10.68 -8.87 -12.85
N ASN A 30 -11.42 -9.58 -13.70
CA ASN A 30 -12.80 -9.24 -14.03
C ASN A 30 -13.70 -9.47 -12.82
N ALA A 31 -13.54 -10.55 -12.03
CA ALA A 31 -14.31 -10.73 -10.80
C ALA A 31 -14.03 -9.63 -9.73
N ALA A 32 -12.80 -9.13 -9.62
CA ALA A 32 -12.43 -8.04 -8.72
C ALA A 32 -12.91 -6.68 -9.24
N ALA A 33 -12.89 -6.46 -10.56
CA ALA A 33 -13.59 -5.35 -11.20
C ALA A 33 -15.09 -5.38 -10.90
N THR A 34 -15.69 -6.56 -11.05
CA THR A 34 -17.10 -6.81 -10.72
C THR A 34 -17.33 -6.54 -9.24
N GLY A 35 -16.47 -7.04 -8.35
CA GLY A 35 -16.57 -6.83 -6.91
C GLY A 35 -16.47 -5.36 -6.52
N ASN A 36 -15.56 -4.59 -7.13
CA ASN A 36 -15.48 -3.15 -6.90
C ASN A 36 -16.76 -2.44 -7.39
N MET A 37 -17.21 -2.73 -8.61
CA MET A 37 -18.44 -2.18 -9.17
C MET A 37 -19.67 -2.53 -8.32
N LEU A 38 -19.77 -3.78 -7.85
CA LEU A 38 -20.87 -4.25 -6.99
C LEU A 38 -20.88 -3.58 -5.61
N LYS A 39 -19.73 -3.10 -5.13
CA LYS A 39 -19.63 -2.37 -3.86
C LYS A 39 -19.85 -0.86 -4.04
N GLN A 40 -19.22 -0.26 -5.05
CA GLN A 40 -19.28 1.18 -5.30
C GLN A 40 -20.63 1.61 -5.86
N ARG A 41 -21.29 0.79 -6.69
CA ARG A 41 -22.56 1.16 -7.31
C ARG A 41 -23.68 1.40 -6.27
N PRO A 42 -23.94 0.52 -5.29
CA PRO A 42 -24.93 0.80 -4.24
C PRO A 42 -24.51 1.94 -3.30
N ARG A 43 -23.20 2.14 -3.07
CA ARG A 43 -22.69 3.28 -2.31
C ARG A 43 -23.00 4.59 -3.04
N TYR A 44 -22.61 4.68 -4.31
CA TYR A 44 -22.81 5.87 -5.12
C TYR A 44 -24.29 6.16 -5.36
N ALA A 45 -25.10 5.12 -5.56
CA ALA A 45 -26.56 5.25 -5.64
C ALA A 45 -27.15 5.90 -4.38
N ARG A 46 -26.76 5.43 -3.18
CA ARG A 46 -27.22 6.02 -1.91
C ARG A 46 -26.77 7.47 -1.74
N ILE A 47 -25.54 7.81 -2.12
CA ILE A 47 -25.03 9.19 -2.07
C ILE A 47 -25.84 10.09 -3.01
N LEU A 48 -26.06 9.67 -4.25
CA LEU A 48 -26.83 10.42 -5.24
C LEU A 48 -28.30 10.57 -4.83
N ALA A 49 -28.92 9.49 -4.31
CA ALA A 49 -30.29 9.52 -3.80
C ALA A 49 -30.44 10.53 -2.65
N ALA A 50 -29.55 10.48 -1.65
CA ALA A 50 -29.56 11.44 -0.54
C ALA A 50 -29.36 12.89 -1.02
N ALA A 51 -28.48 13.12 -2.00
CA ALA A 51 -28.32 14.45 -2.59
C ALA A 51 -29.55 14.92 -3.40
N SER A 52 -30.27 14.00 -4.05
CA SER A 52 -31.46 14.31 -4.86
C SER A 52 -32.66 14.76 -4.02
N GLU A 53 -32.71 14.40 -2.73
CA GLU A 53 -33.76 14.85 -1.80
C GLU A 53 -33.70 16.37 -1.52
N LEU A 54 -32.56 17.00 -1.83
CA LEU A 54 -32.39 18.45 -1.82
C LEU A 54 -32.96 19.03 -3.14
N LEU A 55 -34.16 19.61 -3.06
CA LEU A 55 -34.97 20.06 -4.22
C LEU A 55 -34.23 20.95 -5.25
N GLU A 56 -33.18 21.67 -4.85
CA GLU A 56 -32.42 22.58 -5.72
C GLU A 56 -31.23 21.90 -6.42
N SER A 57 -30.97 20.62 -6.15
CA SER A 57 -29.76 19.92 -6.60
C SER A 57 -30.04 18.83 -7.65
N VAL A 58 -31.31 18.52 -7.94
CA VAL A 58 -31.73 17.39 -8.82
C VAL A 58 -31.06 17.39 -10.19
N GLU A 59 -31.07 18.51 -10.92
CA GLU A 59 -30.44 18.58 -12.26
C GLU A 59 -28.92 18.32 -12.20
N ARG A 60 -28.26 18.78 -11.12
CA ARG A 60 -26.82 18.61 -10.93
C ARG A 60 -26.47 17.19 -10.49
N VAL A 61 -27.33 16.56 -9.68
CA VAL A 61 -27.24 15.14 -9.32
C VAL A 61 -27.39 14.28 -10.56
N GLU A 62 -28.35 14.55 -11.44
CA GLU A 62 -28.51 13.83 -12.72
C GLU A 62 -27.29 14.01 -13.62
N ALA A 63 -26.72 15.22 -13.70
CA ALA A 63 -25.51 15.46 -14.47
C ALA A 63 -24.30 14.63 -13.96
N LEU A 64 -24.18 14.42 -12.64
CA LEU A 64 -23.16 13.55 -12.05
C LEU A 64 -23.51 12.06 -12.24
N ALA A 65 -24.77 11.68 -12.06
CA ALA A 65 -25.27 10.32 -12.25
C ALA A 65 -25.08 9.82 -13.69
N ALA A 66 -25.16 10.71 -14.68
CA ALA A 66 -24.95 10.42 -16.10
C ALA A 66 -23.56 9.83 -16.41
N TYR A 67 -22.57 10.02 -15.54
CA TYR A 67 -21.26 9.39 -15.70
C TYR A 67 -21.25 7.89 -15.32
N PHE A 68 -22.25 7.41 -14.58
CA PHE A 68 -22.30 6.05 -14.04
C PHE A 68 -23.39 5.20 -14.73
N PRO A 69 -23.02 4.15 -15.48
CA PRO A 69 -23.97 3.25 -16.10
C PRO A 69 -24.98 2.68 -15.10
N GLY A 70 -26.26 2.94 -15.38
CA GLY A 70 -27.38 2.44 -14.60
C GLY A 70 -27.57 3.13 -13.24
N LEU A 71 -26.99 4.32 -13.06
CA LEU A 71 -27.42 5.30 -12.04
C LEU A 71 -28.11 6.52 -12.69
N SER A 72 -27.94 6.77 -13.99
CA SER A 72 -28.60 7.87 -14.70
C SER A 72 -30.13 7.75 -14.73
N ASP A 73 -30.80 8.86 -15.04
CA ASP A 73 -32.25 8.91 -15.28
C ASP A 73 -33.05 8.42 -14.06
N GLY A 74 -32.63 8.83 -12.86
CA GLY A 74 -33.22 8.39 -11.58
C GLY A 74 -32.87 6.97 -11.15
N GLY A 75 -32.02 6.25 -11.89
CA GLY A 75 -31.64 4.86 -11.56
C GLY A 75 -30.98 4.69 -10.19
N TYR A 76 -30.40 5.74 -9.61
CA TYR A 76 -29.83 5.73 -8.25
C TYR A 76 -30.87 5.53 -7.12
N HIS A 77 -32.17 5.70 -7.39
CA HIS A 77 -33.21 5.42 -6.38
C HIS A 77 -33.42 3.91 -6.14
N ASP A 78 -33.03 3.05 -7.09
CA ASP A 78 -33.22 1.60 -7.02
C ASP A 78 -31.96 0.86 -6.52
N ALA A 79 -31.26 1.44 -5.54
CA ALA A 79 -29.96 0.97 -5.05
C ALA A 79 -29.92 -0.52 -4.66
N ASP A 80 -31.04 -1.03 -4.15
CA ASP A 80 -31.18 -2.41 -3.64
C ASP A 80 -31.64 -3.41 -4.71
N ALA A 81 -32.07 -2.94 -5.89
CA ALA A 81 -32.56 -3.79 -6.99
C ALA A 81 -31.48 -4.12 -8.04
N PHE A 82 -30.25 -3.61 -7.87
CA PHE A 82 -29.17 -3.83 -8.83
C PHE A 82 -28.72 -5.30 -8.87
N LEU A 83 -29.15 -6.01 -9.92
CA LEU A 83 -28.56 -7.30 -10.27
C LEU A 83 -27.12 -7.10 -10.81
N PRO A 84 -26.20 -8.05 -10.54
CA PRO A 84 -24.84 -8.06 -11.10
C PRO A 84 -24.89 -8.36 -12.61
N THR A 85 -25.34 -7.39 -13.42
CA THR A 85 -25.58 -7.59 -14.86
C THR A 85 -25.06 -6.44 -15.73
N ALA A 86 -24.13 -5.63 -15.25
CA ALA A 86 -23.42 -4.71 -16.14
C ALA A 86 -22.35 -5.48 -16.92
N ALA A 87 -22.39 -5.37 -18.25
CA ALA A 87 -21.29 -5.79 -19.10
C ALA A 87 -20.03 -4.99 -18.73
N PHE A 88 -18.89 -5.66 -18.65
CA PHE A 88 -17.60 -5.03 -18.38
C PHE A 88 -17.33 -3.92 -19.38
N LEU A 89 -17.22 -2.69 -18.91
CA LEU A 89 -16.51 -1.68 -19.67
C LEU A 89 -15.01 -1.95 -19.57
N PRO A 90 -14.23 -1.67 -20.63
CA PRO A 90 -12.78 -1.59 -20.49
C PRO A 90 -12.44 -0.70 -19.29
N VAL A 91 -11.42 -1.08 -18.52
CA VAL A 91 -11.05 -0.40 -17.27
C VAL A 91 -10.82 1.10 -17.44
N ARG A 92 -10.35 1.53 -18.61
CA ARG A 92 -10.17 2.94 -19.02
C ARG A 92 -11.46 3.74 -19.18
N SER A 93 -12.58 3.05 -19.31
CA SER A 93 -13.92 3.59 -19.55
C SER A 93 -14.89 3.21 -18.45
N ASP A 94 -14.44 2.45 -17.45
CA ASP A 94 -15.24 2.09 -16.28
C ASP A 94 -15.23 3.26 -15.29
N PRO A 95 -16.35 3.99 -15.11
CA PRO A 95 -16.41 5.15 -14.23
C PRO A 95 -16.25 4.77 -12.76
N TYR A 96 -16.50 3.52 -12.37
CA TYR A 96 -16.22 3.03 -11.01
C TYR A 96 -14.74 2.76 -10.76
N ARG A 97 -13.92 2.93 -11.81
CA ARG A 97 -12.46 2.93 -11.72
C ARG A 97 -11.83 4.30 -11.93
N SER A 98 -12.63 5.35 -12.15
CA SER A 98 -12.12 6.70 -12.28
C SER A 98 -11.73 7.28 -10.92
N VAL A 99 -10.49 7.76 -10.82
CA VAL A 99 -10.01 8.45 -9.61
C VAL A 99 -10.74 9.77 -9.42
N ALA A 100 -11.00 10.50 -10.51
CA ALA A 100 -11.73 11.77 -10.45
C ALA A 100 -13.16 11.56 -9.93
N LEU A 101 -13.92 10.67 -10.55
CA LEU A 101 -15.29 10.40 -10.13
C LEU A 101 -15.35 9.87 -8.69
N ALA A 102 -14.43 8.99 -8.30
CA ALA A 102 -14.35 8.54 -6.92
C ALA A 102 -14.11 9.69 -5.94
N ALA A 103 -13.24 10.66 -6.29
CA ALA A 103 -12.93 11.80 -5.43
C ALA A 103 -14.12 12.73 -5.25
N TRP A 104 -14.87 12.98 -6.32
CA TRP A 104 -16.11 13.75 -6.26
C TRP A 104 -17.20 13.05 -5.44
N MET A 105 -17.34 11.72 -5.56
CA MET A 105 -18.29 10.96 -4.74
C MET A 105 -17.92 10.96 -3.25
N ASP A 106 -16.62 10.89 -2.93
CA ASP A 106 -16.14 10.94 -1.54
C ASP A 106 -16.38 12.33 -0.91
N GLU A 107 -16.10 13.42 -1.63
CA GLU A 107 -16.38 14.79 -1.14
C GLU A 107 -17.88 15.07 -1.03
N LEU A 108 -18.70 14.56 -1.97
CA LEU A 108 -20.16 14.67 -1.90
C LEU A 108 -20.73 13.93 -0.67
N GLN A 109 -20.20 12.73 -0.36
CA GLN A 109 -20.58 12.02 0.85
C GLN A 109 -20.25 12.85 2.11
N TRP A 110 -19.04 13.39 2.19
CA TRP A 110 -18.63 14.21 3.32
C TRP A 110 -19.46 15.49 3.46
N ALA A 111 -19.86 16.10 2.35
CA ALA A 111 -20.75 17.25 2.31
C ALA A 111 -22.15 16.92 2.85
N LEU A 112 -22.71 15.75 2.49
CA LEU A 112 -24.00 15.28 3.01
C LEU A 112 -23.92 14.99 4.52
N GLU A 113 -22.85 14.36 4.99
CA GLU A 113 -22.61 14.14 6.43
C GLU A 113 -22.57 15.48 7.18
N SER A 114 -21.84 16.47 6.64
CA SER A 114 -21.77 17.81 7.22
C SER A 114 -23.12 18.55 7.22
N TYR A 115 -23.93 18.36 6.18
CA TYR A 115 -25.29 18.91 6.10
C TYR A 115 -26.20 18.33 7.19
N VAL A 116 -26.14 17.01 7.42
CA VAL A 116 -26.87 16.34 8.51
C VAL A 116 -26.43 16.88 9.88
N ASP A 117 -25.15 17.21 10.04
CA ASP A 117 -24.59 17.81 11.26
C ASP A 117 -24.90 19.32 11.41
N GLY A 118 -25.68 19.90 10.50
CA GLY A 118 -26.21 21.28 10.59
C GLY A 118 -25.50 22.32 9.73
N ALA A 119 -24.64 21.91 8.78
CA ALA A 119 -24.10 22.82 7.77
C ALA A 119 -25.19 23.27 6.77
N GLY A 120 -24.94 24.40 6.09
CA GLY A 120 -25.84 24.88 5.02
C GLY A 120 -25.86 23.96 3.79
N SER A 121 -26.97 23.96 3.04
CA SER A 121 -27.11 23.19 1.79
C SER A 121 -26.09 23.58 0.71
N GLU A 122 -25.55 24.80 0.78
CA GLU A 122 -24.48 25.30 -0.09
C GLU A 122 -23.25 24.37 -0.13
N VAL A 123 -22.96 23.65 0.96
CA VAL A 123 -21.83 22.71 1.04
C VAL A 123 -22.04 21.51 0.11
N VAL A 124 -23.28 21.05 -0.08
CA VAL A 124 -23.60 19.95 -1.01
C VAL A 124 -23.52 20.45 -2.45
N ASP A 125 -24.03 21.65 -2.70
CA ASP A 125 -24.00 22.30 -4.01
C ASP A 125 -22.59 22.58 -4.53
N ASP A 126 -21.67 22.94 -3.64
CA ASP A 126 -20.24 23.11 -3.95
C ASP A 126 -19.57 21.82 -4.47
N ASN A 127 -20.15 20.66 -4.15
CA ASN A 127 -19.67 19.34 -4.57
C ASN A 127 -20.46 18.76 -5.75
N LEU A 128 -21.41 19.52 -6.30
CA LEU A 128 -22.23 19.18 -7.47
C LEU A 128 -21.99 20.19 -8.59
N GLN A 129 -20.74 20.30 -9.06
CA GLN A 129 -20.33 21.24 -10.11
C GLN A 129 -19.95 20.50 -11.40
N PRO A 130 -20.90 20.29 -12.36
CA PRO A 130 -20.67 19.44 -13.53
C PRO A 130 -19.47 19.86 -14.39
N ARG A 131 -19.19 21.17 -14.45
CA ARG A 131 -18.05 21.71 -15.17
C ARG A 131 -16.72 21.29 -14.54
N LEU A 132 -16.57 21.41 -13.21
CA LEU A 132 -15.33 21.02 -12.53
C LEU A 132 -15.12 19.51 -12.56
N VAL A 133 -16.20 18.72 -12.43
CA VAL A 133 -16.15 17.27 -12.61
C VAL A 133 -15.61 16.91 -14.01
N ALA A 134 -16.08 17.60 -15.05
CA ALA A 134 -15.62 17.38 -16.42
C ALA A 134 -14.16 17.81 -16.63
N GLU A 135 -13.71 18.89 -16.01
CA GLU A 135 -12.31 19.36 -16.04
C GLU A 135 -11.38 18.32 -15.39
N ASP A 136 -11.71 17.83 -14.20
CA ASP A 136 -10.93 16.80 -13.48
C ASP A 136 -10.89 15.47 -14.24
N LEU A 137 -12.03 15.06 -14.80
CA LEU A 137 -12.13 13.85 -15.60
C LEU A 137 -11.34 13.97 -16.92
N ALA A 138 -11.23 15.17 -17.49
CA ALA A 138 -10.42 15.42 -18.67
C ALA A 138 -8.93 15.21 -18.39
N ILE A 139 -8.44 15.56 -17.19
CA ILE A 139 -7.05 15.33 -16.78
C ILE A 139 -6.72 13.83 -16.79
N GLU A 140 -7.62 13.00 -16.24
CA GLU A 140 -7.46 11.54 -16.22
C GLU A 140 -7.55 10.90 -17.62
N ARG A 141 -8.44 11.42 -18.48
CA ARG A 141 -8.72 10.85 -19.81
C ARG A 141 -7.75 11.29 -20.91
N HIS A 142 -7.08 12.42 -20.74
CA HIS A 142 -6.12 12.98 -21.71
C HIS A 142 -4.71 12.98 -21.13
N PRO A 143 -4.08 11.80 -20.99
CA PRO A 143 -2.74 11.70 -20.44
C PRO A 143 -1.72 12.42 -21.33
N VAL A 144 -0.69 13.01 -20.71
CA VAL A 144 0.41 13.69 -21.41
C VAL A 144 1.18 12.75 -22.35
N ARG A 145 1.22 11.46 -22.00
CA ARG A 145 1.78 10.40 -22.84
C ARG A 145 1.06 9.09 -22.58
N ARG A 146 1.07 8.19 -23.58
CA ARG A 146 0.58 6.82 -23.44
C ARG A 146 1.70 5.82 -23.74
N LEU A 147 1.91 4.87 -22.83
CA LEU A 147 2.85 3.77 -23.01
C LEU A 147 2.32 2.78 -24.06
N SER A 148 3.19 1.92 -24.60
CA SER A 148 2.83 0.92 -25.63
C SER A 148 1.74 -0.06 -25.18
N CYS A 149 1.69 -0.40 -23.89
CA CYS A 149 0.62 -1.20 -23.28
C CYS A 149 -0.69 -0.41 -23.07
N GLY A 150 -0.68 0.87 -23.41
CA GLY A 150 -1.80 1.79 -23.36
C GLY A 150 -2.05 2.47 -22.02
N ILE A 151 -1.23 2.22 -20.99
CA ILE A 151 -1.30 2.98 -19.72
C ILE A 151 -0.98 4.46 -20.00
N GLY A 152 -1.82 5.35 -19.50
CA GLY A 152 -1.66 6.80 -19.59
C GLY A 152 -0.75 7.34 -18.49
N LEU A 153 0.09 8.31 -18.82
CA LEU A 153 0.91 9.06 -17.88
C LEU A 153 0.29 10.44 -17.69
N VAL A 154 0.06 10.85 -16.45
CA VAL A 154 -0.51 12.16 -16.09
C VAL A 154 0.44 12.83 -15.11
N LEU A 155 0.77 14.10 -15.29
CA LEU A 155 1.64 14.81 -14.37
C LEU A 155 0.94 15.06 -13.03
N ILE A 156 1.63 14.84 -11.92
CA ILE A 156 1.11 15.18 -10.58
C ILE A 156 0.82 16.68 -10.49
N ASP A 157 1.69 17.52 -11.06
CA ASP A 157 1.54 18.97 -11.10
C ASP A 157 0.21 19.41 -11.75
N SER A 158 -0.32 18.63 -12.70
CA SER A 158 -1.62 18.92 -13.34
C SER A 158 -2.81 18.68 -12.42
N LEU A 159 -2.63 17.89 -11.35
CA LEU A 159 -3.69 17.49 -10.42
C LEU A 159 -3.71 18.37 -9.17
N GLU A 160 -2.57 18.97 -8.81
CA GLU A 160 -2.49 19.98 -7.74
C GLU A 160 -3.35 21.21 -8.02
N ALA A 161 -3.55 21.54 -9.30
CA ALA A 161 -4.45 22.60 -9.73
C ALA A 161 -5.95 22.28 -9.48
N SER A 162 -6.29 21.01 -9.29
CA SER A 162 -7.65 20.58 -9.00
C SER A 162 -7.91 20.59 -7.48
N ARG A 163 -8.98 21.27 -7.05
CA ARG A 163 -9.46 21.28 -5.66
C ARG A 163 -9.66 19.86 -5.10
N THR A 164 -10.20 18.95 -5.91
CA THR A 164 -10.66 17.63 -5.46
C THR A 164 -9.56 16.57 -5.59
N LEU A 165 -8.94 16.46 -6.76
CA LEU A 165 -7.81 15.54 -7.00
C LEU A 165 -6.56 15.90 -6.19
N GLY A 166 -6.25 17.18 -5.98
CA GLY A 166 -5.08 17.62 -5.22
C GLY A 166 -5.08 17.07 -3.79
N LYS A 167 -6.22 17.13 -3.09
CA LYS A 167 -6.37 16.53 -1.75
C LYS A 167 -6.14 15.03 -1.75
N ARG A 168 -6.75 14.30 -2.69
CA ARG A 168 -6.65 12.84 -2.77
C ARG A 168 -5.22 12.39 -3.01
N ILE A 169 -4.49 13.12 -3.85
CA ILE A 169 -3.09 12.81 -4.15
C ILE A 169 -2.16 13.22 -3.02
N ALA A 170 -2.41 14.34 -2.34
CA ALA A 170 -1.63 14.76 -1.17
C ALA A 170 -1.58 13.66 -0.09
N HIS A 171 -2.69 12.96 0.16
CA HIS A 171 -2.73 11.80 1.07
C HIS A 171 -1.96 10.57 0.58
N CYS A 172 -1.68 10.51 -0.73
CA CYS A 172 -0.90 9.45 -1.35
C CYS A 172 0.60 9.78 -1.42
N LEU A 173 0.99 11.04 -1.20
CA LEU A 173 2.39 11.45 -1.24
C LEU A 173 3.06 11.21 0.12
N PRO A 174 4.36 10.84 0.15
CA PRO A 174 5.09 10.70 1.41
C PRO A 174 5.09 12.03 2.18
N ALA A 175 4.77 11.99 3.47
CA ALA A 175 4.63 13.15 4.35
C ALA A 175 5.97 13.83 4.74
N ASP A 176 7.02 13.74 3.91
CA ASP A 176 8.35 14.20 4.29
C ASP A 176 8.52 15.72 4.03
N PRO A 177 8.79 16.56 5.05
CA PRO A 177 8.74 18.04 4.95
C PRO A 177 9.84 18.70 4.10
N GLY A 178 10.75 17.93 3.51
CA GLY A 178 11.88 18.44 2.71
C GLY A 178 11.79 18.16 1.20
N LEU A 179 10.66 17.64 0.73
CA LEU A 179 10.48 17.17 -0.64
C LEU A 179 9.77 18.25 -1.49
N GLU A 180 10.52 19.20 -2.03
CA GLU A 180 10.03 19.98 -3.16
C GLU A 180 9.93 19.04 -4.37
N HIS A 181 8.70 18.70 -4.75
CA HIS A 181 8.43 18.10 -6.06
C HIS A 181 8.91 19.11 -7.10
N ALA A 182 9.94 18.75 -7.86
CA ALA A 182 10.40 19.61 -8.94
C ALA A 182 9.34 19.58 -10.05
N GLN A 183 9.04 20.74 -10.63
CA GLN A 183 8.20 20.80 -11.82
C GLN A 183 8.75 19.82 -12.87
N THR A 184 7.90 18.90 -13.31
CA THR A 184 8.33 17.84 -14.21
C THR A 184 8.42 18.42 -15.63
N SER A 185 9.63 18.55 -16.18
CA SER A 185 9.82 19.05 -17.55
C SER A 185 9.43 18.01 -18.59
N ASP A 186 9.17 18.42 -19.84
CA ASP A 186 8.88 17.49 -20.95
C ASP A 186 9.98 16.43 -21.13
N ARG A 187 11.25 16.82 -20.92
CA ARG A 187 12.40 15.91 -20.95
C ARG A 187 12.33 14.88 -19.83
N ASP A 188 11.85 15.26 -18.65
CA ASP A 188 11.67 14.32 -17.53
C ASP A 188 10.53 13.35 -17.82
N VAL A 189 9.44 13.82 -18.45
CA VAL A 189 8.34 12.96 -18.91
C VAL A 189 8.85 11.92 -19.90
N ASP A 190 9.67 12.31 -20.87
CA ASP A 190 10.29 11.39 -21.83
C ASP A 190 11.11 10.31 -21.12
N ARG A 191 12.00 10.72 -20.21
CA ARG A 191 12.85 9.79 -19.44
C ARG A 191 12.04 8.84 -18.57
N ILE A 192 10.99 9.34 -17.90
CA ILE A 192 10.09 8.49 -17.09
C ILE A 192 9.38 7.49 -17.99
N ALA A 193 8.87 7.93 -19.14
CA ALA A 193 8.14 7.06 -20.06
C ALA A 193 9.04 5.95 -20.60
N ASP A 194 10.27 6.26 -20.99
CA ASP A 194 11.25 5.28 -21.48
C ASP A 194 11.59 4.27 -20.36
N HIS A 195 11.88 4.76 -19.16
CA HIS A 195 12.18 3.90 -18.00
C HIS A 195 11.01 2.97 -17.63
N LEU A 196 9.78 3.49 -17.67
CA LEU A 196 8.58 2.68 -17.42
C LEU A 196 8.33 1.68 -18.55
N ALA A 197 8.61 2.03 -19.80
CA ALA A 197 8.50 1.11 -20.92
C ALA A 197 9.47 -0.09 -20.78
N GLU A 198 10.71 0.17 -20.36
CA GLU A 198 11.69 -0.89 -20.06
C GLU A 198 11.26 -1.75 -18.87
N ALA A 199 10.80 -1.12 -17.78
CA ALA A 199 10.26 -1.85 -16.63
C ALA A 199 9.07 -2.75 -17.01
N ILE A 200 8.13 -2.25 -17.81
CA ILE A 200 6.97 -3.02 -18.26
C ILE A 200 7.39 -4.16 -19.21
N THR A 201 8.35 -3.91 -20.09
CA THR A 201 8.91 -4.94 -20.97
C THR A 201 9.58 -6.04 -20.16
N LEU A 202 10.32 -5.67 -19.11
CA LEU A 202 10.89 -6.62 -18.16
C LEU A 202 9.80 -7.47 -17.47
N ILE A 203 8.72 -6.85 -16.98
CA ILE A 203 7.59 -7.59 -16.40
C ILE A 203 7.02 -8.58 -17.41
N SER A 204 6.80 -8.16 -18.67
CA SER A 204 6.26 -9.04 -19.72
C SER A 204 7.15 -10.25 -20.00
N THR A 205 8.47 -10.13 -19.76
CA THR A 205 9.45 -11.19 -19.97
C THR A 205 9.54 -12.12 -18.76
N VAL A 206 9.58 -11.55 -17.55
CA VAL A 206 9.79 -12.29 -16.29
C VAL A 206 8.50 -12.95 -15.81
N ASP A 207 7.36 -12.27 -15.96
CA ASP A 207 6.04 -12.72 -15.54
C ASP A 207 4.94 -12.21 -16.50
N PRO A 208 4.75 -12.90 -17.64
CA PRO A 208 3.73 -12.53 -18.63
C PRO A 208 2.30 -12.49 -18.05
N GLY A 209 2.03 -13.35 -17.05
CA GLY A 209 0.73 -13.44 -16.41
C GLY A 209 0.41 -12.20 -15.58
N SER A 210 1.38 -11.70 -14.82
CA SER A 210 1.21 -10.44 -14.08
C SER A 210 1.26 -9.22 -14.99
N TYR A 211 2.01 -9.24 -16.09
CA TYR A 211 1.95 -8.19 -17.11
C TYR A 211 0.53 -7.96 -17.66
N GLN A 212 -0.15 -9.03 -18.06
CA GLN A 212 -1.54 -8.93 -18.56
C GLN A 212 -2.48 -8.33 -17.51
N ARG A 213 -2.24 -8.61 -16.23
CA ARG A 213 -3.10 -8.15 -15.14
C ARG A 213 -2.77 -6.74 -14.71
N LEU A 214 -1.49 -6.35 -14.72
CA LEU A 214 -1.05 -4.98 -14.55
C LEU A 214 -1.74 -4.08 -15.59
N THR A 215 -1.68 -4.47 -16.86
CA THR A 215 -2.24 -3.69 -17.98
C THR A 215 -3.76 -3.73 -18.05
N ALA A 216 -4.40 -4.77 -17.49
CA ALA A 216 -5.84 -4.81 -17.27
C ALA A 216 -6.26 -4.05 -15.99
N GLY A 217 -5.41 -3.96 -14.98
CA GLY A 217 -5.73 -3.44 -13.65
C GLY A 217 -5.46 -1.95 -13.48
N LEU A 218 -4.34 -1.47 -14.02
CA LEU A 218 -3.91 -0.08 -14.01
C LEU A 218 -4.06 0.52 -15.41
N HIS A 219 -4.63 1.72 -15.48
CA HIS A 219 -4.76 2.47 -16.72
C HIS A 219 -4.13 3.86 -16.68
N THR A 220 -3.94 4.44 -15.50
CA THR A 220 -3.31 5.76 -15.33
C THR A 220 -2.19 5.68 -14.30
N LEU A 221 -1.04 6.26 -14.62
CA LEU A 221 0.05 6.50 -13.68
C LEU A 221 0.24 8.01 -13.53
N TYR A 222 0.10 8.48 -12.30
CA TYR A 222 0.39 9.87 -11.95
C TYR A 222 1.88 10.00 -11.69
N ILE A 223 2.58 10.72 -12.55
CA ILE A 223 4.04 10.73 -12.61
C ILE A 223 4.64 12.04 -12.10
N SER A 224 5.79 11.92 -11.45
CA SER A 224 6.68 13.04 -11.10
C SER A 224 8.11 12.52 -10.94
N THR A 225 9.06 13.44 -10.83
CA THR A 225 10.45 13.12 -10.47
C THR A 225 10.86 13.77 -9.16
N ARG A 226 11.86 13.19 -8.50
CA ARG A 226 12.48 13.81 -7.32
C ARG A 226 13.98 13.57 -7.22
N ARG A 227 14.64 14.38 -6.39
CA ARG A 227 16.03 14.19 -6.00
C ARG A 227 16.12 13.26 -4.77
N GLY A 228 17.17 12.41 -4.73
CA GLY A 228 17.47 11.53 -3.60
C GLY A 228 16.96 10.08 -3.71
N ALA A 229 17.47 9.21 -2.85
CA ALA A 229 17.42 7.75 -2.97
C ALA A 229 16.11 7.03 -2.54
N ILE A 230 15.06 7.75 -2.12
CA ILE A 230 13.87 7.12 -1.50
C ILE A 230 12.99 6.42 -2.57
N SER A 231 12.11 5.49 -2.14
CA SER A 231 11.17 4.68 -2.95
C SER A 231 10.35 5.40 -4.01
N SER A 232 10.26 4.85 -5.22
CA SER A 232 9.80 5.62 -6.37
C SER A 232 8.31 5.52 -6.73
N VAL A 233 7.52 4.76 -5.99
CA VAL A 233 6.09 4.57 -6.27
C VAL A 233 5.32 4.52 -4.94
N CYS A 234 4.15 5.16 -4.90
CA CYS A 234 3.25 5.17 -3.75
C CYS A 234 1.78 4.99 -4.19
N SER A 235 1.04 4.07 -3.57
CA SER A 235 -0.44 4.05 -3.62
C SER A 235 -1.05 3.97 -2.22
N SER A 236 -0.57 4.77 -1.28
CA SER A 236 -1.08 4.74 0.10
C SER A 236 -2.56 5.15 0.24
N GLY A 237 -3.22 5.66 -0.80
CA GLY A 237 -4.66 5.97 -0.83
C GLY A 237 -5.47 5.19 -1.88
N ASP A 238 -6.80 5.18 -1.76
CA ASP A 238 -7.71 4.54 -2.72
C ASP A 238 -7.62 5.24 -4.08
N LEU A 239 -6.84 4.69 -5.00
CA LEU A 239 -6.72 5.14 -6.38
C LEU A 239 -7.20 4.00 -7.29
N PRO A 240 -8.52 3.88 -7.54
CA PRO A 240 -9.00 2.80 -8.37
C PRO A 240 -8.41 2.95 -9.78
N GLY A 241 -7.95 1.85 -10.36
CA GLY A 241 -7.37 1.86 -11.71
C GLY A 241 -6.06 2.64 -11.90
N SER A 242 -5.48 3.20 -10.83
CA SER A 242 -4.39 4.17 -10.93
C SER A 242 -3.35 4.03 -9.83
N ALA A 243 -2.15 4.59 -10.03
CA ALA A 243 -1.09 4.65 -9.01
C ALA A 243 -0.24 5.92 -9.17
N VAL A 244 0.40 6.36 -8.07
CA VAL A 244 1.35 7.50 -8.10
C VAL A 244 2.77 6.98 -8.21
N VAL A 245 3.51 7.46 -9.20
CA VAL A 245 4.89 7.09 -9.53
C VAL A 245 5.76 8.34 -9.44
N VAL A 246 6.59 8.43 -8.40
CA VAL A 246 7.56 9.51 -8.20
C VAL A 246 8.97 8.95 -8.36
N LEU A 247 9.51 8.92 -9.58
CA LEU A 247 10.83 8.34 -9.84
C LEU A 247 11.96 9.22 -9.29
N SER A 248 12.91 8.61 -8.58
CA SER A 248 14.12 9.34 -8.19
C SER A 248 15.06 9.51 -9.37
N GLN A 249 15.73 10.66 -9.45
CA GLN A 249 16.75 10.92 -10.46
C GLN A 249 17.86 9.87 -10.44
N GLU A 250 18.31 9.46 -9.25
CA GLU A 250 19.32 8.40 -9.10
C GLU A 250 18.87 7.06 -9.72
N ARG A 251 17.57 6.73 -9.62
CA ARG A 251 17.04 5.49 -10.20
C ARG A 251 16.93 5.58 -11.72
N LEU A 252 16.53 6.74 -12.23
CA LEU A 252 16.51 7.03 -13.66
C LEU A 252 17.92 7.02 -14.26
N ASP A 253 18.90 7.56 -13.55
CA ASP A 253 20.29 7.61 -13.98
C ASP A 253 20.96 6.23 -13.91
N ALA A 254 20.56 5.39 -12.95
CA ALA A 254 21.07 4.04 -12.78
C ALA A 254 20.34 2.97 -13.61
N GLU A 255 19.28 3.36 -14.34
CA GLU A 255 18.47 2.45 -15.15
C GLU A 255 17.97 1.21 -14.35
N ASP A 256 17.56 1.41 -13.09
CA ASP A 256 17.12 0.28 -12.22
C ASP A 256 15.67 -0.14 -12.53
N TYR A 257 15.44 -0.62 -13.75
CA TYR A 257 14.16 -1.14 -14.23
C TYR A 257 13.62 -2.27 -13.34
N PRO A 258 14.43 -3.21 -12.81
CA PRO A 258 13.94 -4.27 -11.92
C PRO A 258 13.27 -3.76 -10.65
N ALA A 259 13.80 -2.67 -10.06
CA ALA A 259 13.17 -2.04 -8.90
C ALA A 259 11.81 -1.46 -9.24
N THR A 260 11.74 -0.68 -10.34
CA THR A 260 10.49 -0.08 -10.79
C THR A 260 9.48 -1.15 -11.20
N ALA A 261 9.91 -2.22 -11.85
CA ALA A 261 9.05 -3.35 -12.22
C ALA A 261 8.44 -4.01 -10.98
N ALA A 262 9.24 -4.26 -9.94
CA ALA A 262 8.76 -4.78 -8.67
C ALA A 262 7.76 -3.85 -8.00
N GLU A 263 8.05 -2.54 -7.97
CA GLU A 263 7.16 -1.54 -7.39
C GLU A 263 5.83 -1.44 -8.16
N LEU A 264 5.83 -1.49 -9.49
CA LEU A 264 4.59 -1.49 -10.29
C LEU A 264 3.72 -2.73 -10.02
N LEU A 265 4.34 -3.91 -9.94
CA LEU A 265 3.62 -5.15 -9.61
C LEU A 265 3.11 -5.15 -8.18
N ARG A 266 3.89 -4.59 -7.25
CA ARG A 266 3.45 -4.33 -5.89
C ARG A 266 2.20 -3.46 -5.90
N GLU A 267 2.21 -2.29 -6.55
CA GLU A 267 1.03 -1.40 -6.55
C GLU A 267 -0.21 -2.04 -7.17
N ALA A 268 -0.05 -2.77 -8.28
CA ALA A 268 -1.17 -3.52 -8.86
C ALA A 268 -1.72 -4.56 -7.88
N GLY A 269 -0.83 -5.20 -7.10
CA GLY A 269 -1.20 -6.09 -6.01
C GLY A 269 -1.89 -5.35 -4.87
N HIS A 270 -1.48 -4.12 -4.55
CA HIS A 270 -2.07 -3.25 -3.52
C HIS A 270 -3.50 -2.87 -3.87
N VAL A 271 -3.75 -2.48 -5.11
CA VAL A 271 -5.12 -2.22 -5.57
C VAL A 271 -5.98 -3.47 -5.40
N LEU A 272 -5.50 -4.66 -5.79
CA LEU A 272 -6.25 -5.91 -5.62
C LEU A 272 -6.47 -6.28 -4.16
N LEU A 273 -5.42 -6.21 -3.33
CA LEU A 273 -5.50 -6.53 -1.90
C LEU A 273 -6.54 -5.62 -1.23
N ARG A 274 -6.53 -4.32 -1.51
CA ARG A 274 -7.54 -3.38 -1.02
C ARG A 274 -8.95 -3.74 -1.47
N LEU A 275 -9.16 -4.10 -2.73
CA LEU A 275 -10.48 -4.55 -3.18
C LEU A 275 -11.00 -5.75 -2.39
N TYR A 276 -10.10 -6.64 -1.96
CA TYR A 276 -10.43 -7.75 -1.06
C TYR A 276 -10.64 -7.30 0.39
N THR A 277 -9.76 -6.46 0.95
CA THR A 277 -9.74 -6.10 2.37
C THR A 277 -10.62 -4.91 2.75
N ALA A 278 -11.07 -4.09 1.81
CA ALA A 278 -12.00 -2.98 2.05
C ALA A 278 -13.40 -3.44 2.55
N ALA A 279 -13.62 -4.75 2.70
CA ALA A 279 -14.75 -5.34 3.41
C ALA A 279 -14.53 -5.47 4.95
N ALA A 280 -13.36 -5.11 5.47
CA ALA A 280 -13.03 -5.21 6.89
C ALA A 280 -14.01 -4.46 7.82
N PRO A 281 -14.55 -3.27 7.46
CA PRO A 281 -15.55 -2.59 8.30
C PRO A 281 -16.89 -3.34 8.41
N LEU A 282 -17.17 -4.29 7.50
CA LEU A 282 -18.39 -5.10 7.47
C LEU A 282 -18.18 -6.53 8.02
N SER A 283 -16.93 -6.95 8.22
CA SER A 283 -16.58 -8.36 8.53
C SER A 283 -15.90 -8.53 9.88
N LEU A 284 -15.40 -7.45 10.49
CA LEU A 284 -14.80 -7.44 11.82
C LEU A 284 -15.69 -6.63 12.75
N PRO A 285 -15.96 -7.08 13.99
CA PRO A 285 -16.70 -6.29 14.97
C PRO A 285 -16.02 -4.93 15.15
N ALA A 286 -16.77 -3.84 14.99
CA ALA A 286 -16.27 -2.46 15.08
C ALA A 286 -15.59 -2.14 16.43
N GLU A 287 -15.87 -2.96 17.45
CA GLU A 287 -15.32 -2.90 18.81
C GLU A 287 -13.87 -3.41 18.91
N LEU A 288 -13.40 -4.20 17.93
CA LEU A 288 -12.08 -4.82 17.95
C LEU A 288 -11.10 -3.99 17.11
N ARG A 289 -10.43 -3.04 17.76
CA ARG A 289 -9.26 -2.38 17.19
C ARG A 289 -8.07 -3.33 17.26
N TYR A 290 -7.83 -4.04 16.17
CA TYR A 290 -6.63 -4.83 16.00
C TYR A 290 -5.45 -3.89 15.76
N VAL A 291 -4.51 -3.91 16.70
CA VAL A 291 -3.30 -3.10 16.66
C VAL A 291 -2.13 -4.07 16.73
N SER A 292 -1.34 -4.17 15.67
CA SER A 292 -0.10 -4.91 15.76
C SER A 292 0.90 -4.18 16.67
N PRO A 293 1.76 -4.91 17.40
CA PRO A 293 2.76 -4.31 18.29
C PRO A 293 3.93 -3.66 17.52
N TYR A 294 3.85 -3.60 16.20
CA TYR A 294 4.89 -3.08 15.34
C TYR A 294 4.64 -1.59 15.02
N THR A 295 5.57 -0.93 14.33
CA THR A 295 5.53 0.52 14.01
C THR A 295 4.19 0.98 13.43
N HIS A 296 3.90 2.29 13.44
CA HIS A 296 2.64 2.87 12.90
C HIS A 296 2.19 2.30 11.54
N SER A 297 3.14 1.95 10.67
CA SER A 297 2.92 1.32 9.37
C SER A 297 2.37 -0.11 9.40
N LEU A 298 2.36 -0.79 10.54
CA LEU A 298 1.98 -2.20 10.68
C LEU A 298 0.77 -2.38 11.61
N GLN A 299 0.06 -1.31 11.98
CA GLN A 299 -0.98 -1.38 12.99
C GLN A 299 -2.19 -2.25 12.61
N THR A 300 -2.56 -2.39 11.34
CA THR A 300 -3.76 -3.14 10.94
C THR A 300 -3.43 -4.41 10.17
N LEU A 301 -4.37 -5.36 10.10
CA LEU A 301 -4.20 -6.55 9.25
C LEU A 301 -3.98 -6.15 7.79
N GLU A 302 -4.70 -5.13 7.31
CA GLU A 302 -4.45 -4.52 6.02
C GLU A 302 -2.99 -4.08 5.92
N SER A 303 -2.50 -3.25 6.84
CA SER A 303 -1.13 -2.72 6.74
C SER A 303 -0.04 -3.81 6.88
N ILE A 304 -0.29 -4.87 7.65
CA ILE A 304 0.56 -6.07 7.73
C ILE A 304 0.59 -6.80 6.39
N LEU A 305 -0.58 -7.12 5.82
CA LEU A 305 -0.67 -7.77 4.53
C LEU A 305 -0.02 -6.90 3.45
N HIS A 306 -0.16 -5.57 3.56
CA HIS A 306 0.42 -4.61 2.64
C HIS A 306 1.96 -4.61 2.65
N MET A 307 2.58 -5.06 3.73
CA MET A 307 4.05 -5.14 3.86
C MET A 307 4.57 -6.55 3.56
N ALA A 308 3.86 -7.58 4.01
CA ALA A 308 4.28 -8.98 3.89
C ALA A 308 4.33 -9.50 2.45
N TYR A 309 3.49 -8.99 1.56
CA TYR A 309 3.50 -9.39 0.14
C TYR A 309 4.33 -8.49 -0.79
N ALA A 310 4.65 -7.26 -0.40
CA ALA A 310 5.39 -6.31 -1.22
C ALA A 310 6.88 -6.66 -1.33
N ILE A 311 7.48 -7.00 -0.19
CA ILE A 311 8.91 -7.32 -0.11
C ILE A 311 9.27 -8.60 -0.91
N PRO A 312 8.52 -9.71 -0.82
CA PRO A 312 8.84 -10.89 -1.62
C PRO A 312 8.73 -10.64 -3.13
N TRP A 313 7.86 -9.72 -3.58
CA TRP A 313 7.78 -9.31 -4.99
C TRP A 313 9.10 -8.70 -5.47
N GLU A 314 9.62 -7.73 -4.72
CA GLU A 314 10.88 -7.08 -5.06
C GLU A 314 12.06 -8.06 -5.02
N CYS A 315 12.13 -8.90 -3.99
CA CYS A 315 13.14 -9.95 -3.92
C CYS A 315 13.04 -10.92 -5.11
N ALA A 316 11.84 -11.40 -5.45
CA ALA A 316 11.64 -12.36 -6.53
C ALA A 316 12.02 -11.79 -7.90
N VAL A 317 11.58 -10.56 -8.22
CA VAL A 317 11.91 -9.89 -9.48
C VAL A 317 13.42 -9.66 -9.58
N ARG A 318 14.06 -9.15 -8.53
CA ARG A 318 15.52 -8.91 -8.55
C ARG A 318 16.31 -10.22 -8.68
N ILE A 319 15.91 -11.30 -7.98
CA ILE A 319 16.52 -12.63 -8.14
C ILE A 319 16.36 -13.14 -9.59
N ALA A 320 15.16 -13.01 -10.17
CA ALA A 320 14.89 -13.40 -11.55
C ALA A 320 15.74 -12.61 -12.56
N CYS A 321 16.18 -11.40 -12.21
CA CYS A 321 17.01 -10.52 -13.03
C CYS A 321 18.52 -10.74 -12.88
N LEU A 322 18.98 -11.47 -11.84
CA LEU A 322 20.41 -11.71 -11.61
C LEU A 322 21.16 -12.32 -12.81
N PRO A 323 20.62 -13.28 -13.58
CA PRO A 323 21.33 -13.85 -14.72
C PRO A 323 21.41 -12.89 -15.92
N PHE A 324 20.43 -11.99 -16.05
CA PHE A 324 20.39 -11.03 -17.16
C PHE A 324 21.37 -9.86 -16.98
N ARG A 325 21.86 -9.61 -15.75
CA ARG A 325 22.83 -8.54 -15.47
C ARG A 325 24.26 -8.98 -15.84
N ALA A 326 24.80 -8.39 -16.91
CA ALA A 326 26.13 -8.70 -17.45
C ALA A 326 27.32 -8.43 -16.48
N PRO A 327 27.34 -7.38 -15.63
CA PRO A 327 28.49 -7.12 -14.75
C PRO A 327 28.43 -7.90 -13.43
N PRO A 328 29.54 -8.53 -12.98
CA PRO A 328 29.59 -9.20 -11.68
C PRO A 328 29.37 -8.24 -10.50
N GLU A 329 29.82 -6.99 -10.63
CA GLU A 329 29.62 -5.96 -9.60
C GLU A 329 28.15 -5.59 -9.43
N HIS A 330 27.42 -5.44 -10.53
CA HIS A 330 25.99 -5.13 -10.51
C HIS A 330 25.20 -6.28 -9.88
N ARG A 331 25.51 -7.52 -10.28
CA ARG A 331 24.93 -8.72 -9.67
C ARG A 331 25.21 -8.80 -8.17
N ALA A 332 26.43 -8.48 -7.75
CA ALA A 332 26.80 -8.49 -6.34
C ALA A 332 26.07 -7.41 -5.52
N ARG A 333 25.84 -6.22 -6.09
CA ARG A 333 25.03 -5.16 -5.47
C ARG A 333 23.57 -5.59 -5.32
N GLU A 334 22.99 -6.20 -6.35
CA GLU A 334 21.62 -6.72 -6.30
C GLU A 334 21.44 -7.84 -5.29
N ALA A 335 22.37 -8.80 -5.27
CA ALA A 335 22.33 -9.87 -4.29
C ALA A 335 22.38 -9.28 -2.87
N ALA A 336 23.27 -8.31 -2.62
CA ALA A 336 23.34 -7.61 -1.34
C ALA A 336 22.04 -6.89 -0.98
N PHE A 337 21.39 -6.22 -1.95
CA PHE A 337 20.09 -5.58 -1.75
C PHE A 337 19.01 -6.59 -1.38
N VAL A 338 18.86 -7.66 -2.18
CA VAL A 338 17.87 -8.73 -1.95
C VAL A 338 18.04 -9.34 -0.57
N ILE A 339 19.28 -9.64 -0.18
CA ILE A 339 19.62 -10.21 1.12
C ILE A 339 19.24 -9.23 2.25
N ALA A 340 19.61 -7.95 2.13
CA ALA A 340 19.30 -6.94 3.13
C ALA A 340 17.78 -6.72 3.30
N TYR A 341 17.02 -6.69 2.19
CA TYR A 341 15.57 -6.52 2.22
C TYR A 341 14.83 -7.76 2.72
N ALA A 342 15.26 -8.96 2.33
CA ALA A 342 14.67 -10.21 2.78
C ALA A 342 14.76 -10.41 4.31
N ALA A 343 15.76 -9.83 4.97
CA ALA A 343 15.86 -9.87 6.43
C ALA A 343 14.65 -9.22 7.13
N ARG A 344 14.00 -8.24 6.48
CA ARG A 344 12.79 -7.57 6.98
C ARG A 344 11.53 -8.43 6.82
N LEU A 345 11.53 -9.38 5.88
CA LEU A 345 10.38 -10.20 5.54
C LEU A 345 10.07 -11.28 6.58
N ILE A 346 11.11 -11.82 7.23
CA ILE A 346 11.01 -12.94 8.17
C ILE A 346 9.90 -12.72 9.22
N PRO A 347 9.94 -11.65 10.01
CA PRO A 347 8.89 -11.45 11.00
C PRO A 347 7.55 -11.05 10.39
N LEU A 348 7.54 -10.38 9.22
CA LEU A 348 6.30 -9.96 8.56
C LEU A 348 5.44 -11.15 8.11
N ILE A 349 6.07 -12.22 7.64
CA ILE A 349 5.39 -13.46 7.28
C ILE A 349 4.78 -14.12 8.52
N ASP A 350 5.52 -14.19 9.63
CA ASP A 350 5.04 -14.79 10.86
C ASP A 350 3.84 -14.01 11.43
N ILE A 351 3.92 -12.68 11.43
CA ILE A 351 2.82 -11.79 11.85
C ILE A 351 1.60 -11.95 10.94
N ALA A 352 1.81 -11.99 9.62
CA ALA A 352 0.72 -12.15 8.67
C ALA A 352 0.02 -13.52 8.85
N ARG A 353 0.79 -14.60 9.03
CA ARG A 353 0.26 -15.95 9.26
C ARG A 353 -0.57 -16.00 10.54
N GLU A 354 -0.01 -15.54 11.65
CA GLU A 354 -0.70 -15.55 12.94
C GLU A 354 -1.90 -14.60 12.98
N GLY A 355 -1.81 -13.46 12.27
CA GLY A 355 -2.91 -12.52 12.08
C GLY A 355 -4.08 -13.14 11.32
N ILE A 356 -3.81 -13.84 10.21
CA ILE A 356 -4.86 -14.55 9.45
C ILE A 356 -5.52 -15.63 10.31
N GLU A 357 -4.75 -16.42 11.06
CA GLU A 357 -5.27 -17.54 11.86
C GLU A 357 -6.14 -17.09 13.05
N ARG A 358 -5.81 -15.98 13.71
CA ARG A 358 -6.47 -15.54 14.96
C ARG A 358 -7.63 -14.56 14.78
N LEU A 359 -7.69 -13.82 13.68
CA LEU A 359 -8.64 -12.72 13.45
C LEU A 359 -9.95 -13.16 12.81
N GLY A 360 -10.35 -14.42 13.02
CA GLY A 360 -11.49 -15.03 12.34
C GLY A 360 -11.08 -15.68 11.04
N GLY A 361 -10.14 -16.65 11.14
CA GLY A 361 -9.62 -17.43 10.02
C GLY A 361 -10.72 -17.83 9.03
N ASP A 362 -11.93 -18.15 9.47
CA ASP A 362 -13.04 -18.54 8.59
C ASP A 362 -13.36 -17.51 7.48
N VAL A 363 -13.31 -16.20 7.73
CA VAL A 363 -13.71 -15.18 6.72
C VAL A 363 -12.60 -14.92 5.68
N LEU A 364 -11.33 -15.01 6.08
CA LEU A 364 -10.18 -14.76 5.20
C LEU A 364 -9.54 -16.05 4.64
N LEU A 365 -9.76 -17.21 5.26
CA LEU A 365 -9.40 -18.52 4.70
C LEU A 365 -10.29 -18.88 3.51
N ASP A 366 -11.53 -18.37 3.47
CA ASP A 366 -12.37 -18.41 2.28
C ASP A 366 -11.75 -17.61 1.12
N LEU A 367 -10.96 -16.57 1.43
CA LEU A 367 -10.11 -15.86 0.48
C LEU A 367 -8.75 -16.57 0.34
N ARG A 368 -8.78 -17.78 -0.23
CA ARG A 368 -7.61 -18.67 -0.41
C ARG A 368 -6.36 -17.97 -0.98
N ASP A 369 -6.53 -16.93 -1.79
CA ASP A 369 -5.41 -16.19 -2.39
C ASP A 369 -4.64 -15.33 -1.36
N ILE A 370 -5.32 -14.81 -0.33
CA ILE A 370 -4.70 -14.05 0.77
C ILE A 370 -3.99 -15.00 1.74
N ALA A 371 -4.62 -16.13 2.07
CA ALA A 371 -4.07 -17.12 2.99
C ALA A 371 -2.75 -17.76 2.50
N VAL A 372 -2.48 -17.74 1.19
CA VAL A 372 -1.26 -18.29 0.58
C VAL A 372 -0.09 -17.31 0.56
N ILE A 373 -0.32 -16.00 0.81
CA ILE A 373 0.73 -14.96 0.80
C ILE A 373 1.91 -15.33 1.75
N PRO A 374 1.69 -15.77 3.01
CA PRO A 374 2.79 -16.15 3.89
C PRO A 374 3.62 -17.32 3.35
N SER A 375 2.97 -18.32 2.75
CA SER A 375 3.65 -19.48 2.16
C SER A 375 4.48 -19.09 0.93
N TRP A 376 3.97 -18.19 0.09
CA TRP A 376 4.71 -17.64 -1.03
C TRP A 376 5.95 -16.86 -0.56
N GLY A 377 5.79 -16.01 0.47
CA GLY A 377 6.92 -15.32 1.10
C GLY A 377 7.99 -16.28 1.64
N ALA A 378 7.58 -17.39 2.26
CA ALA A 378 8.50 -18.41 2.76
C ALA A 378 9.29 -19.09 1.62
N ALA A 379 8.64 -19.32 0.48
CA ALA A 379 9.32 -19.84 -0.71
C ALA A 379 10.36 -18.86 -1.28
N ILE A 380 10.09 -17.54 -1.22
CA ILE A 380 11.07 -16.51 -1.59
C ILE A 380 12.24 -16.49 -0.61
N LEU A 381 12.00 -16.57 0.71
CA LEU A 381 13.09 -16.66 1.69
C LEU A 381 14.00 -17.86 1.43
N ALA A 382 13.43 -19.02 1.08
CA ALA A 382 14.22 -20.21 0.72
C ALA A 382 15.06 -20.04 -0.56
N LEU A 383 14.64 -19.19 -1.50
CA LEU A 383 15.49 -18.80 -2.64
C LEU A 383 16.62 -17.87 -2.20
N VAL A 384 16.33 -16.91 -1.32
CA VAL A 384 17.32 -15.98 -0.77
C VAL A 384 18.40 -16.72 0.02
N ASP A 385 18.04 -17.71 0.85
CA ASP A 385 19.01 -18.52 1.59
C ASP A 385 19.96 -19.27 0.64
N ARG A 386 19.43 -19.83 -0.46
CA ARG A 386 20.25 -20.49 -1.49
C ARG A 386 21.12 -19.52 -2.28
N LEU A 387 20.66 -18.28 -2.49
CA LEU A 387 21.50 -17.22 -3.06
C LEU A 387 22.63 -16.86 -2.08
N LEU A 388 22.31 -16.71 -0.79
CA LEU A 388 23.24 -16.36 0.28
C LEU A 388 24.38 -17.37 0.46
N GLU A 389 24.09 -18.67 0.31
CA GLU A 389 25.11 -19.73 0.33
C GLU A 389 26.22 -19.52 -0.71
N ARG A 390 25.91 -18.81 -1.80
CA ARG A 390 26.84 -18.52 -2.90
C ARG A 390 27.62 -17.22 -2.70
N GLU A 391 27.26 -16.43 -1.69
CA GLU A 391 27.89 -15.15 -1.38
C GLU A 391 29.11 -15.30 -0.44
N PRO A 392 30.02 -14.31 -0.42
CA PRO A 392 31.13 -14.26 0.53
C PRO A 392 30.65 -14.36 1.99
N MET A 393 31.45 -14.99 2.85
CA MET A 393 31.13 -15.20 4.27
C MET A 393 30.70 -13.92 4.99
N ALA A 394 31.34 -12.78 4.68
CA ALA A 394 31.00 -11.48 5.25
C ALA A 394 29.55 -11.05 4.96
N ARG A 395 29.02 -11.28 3.75
CA ARG A 395 27.62 -10.96 3.42
C ARG A 395 26.64 -11.88 4.14
N ARG A 396 27.00 -13.16 4.31
CA ARG A 396 26.20 -14.12 5.10
C ARG A 396 26.12 -13.70 6.56
N GLN A 397 27.26 -13.33 7.15
CA GLN A 397 27.31 -12.84 8.52
C GLN A 397 26.51 -11.54 8.68
N ALA A 398 26.63 -10.60 7.75
CA ALA A 398 25.85 -9.37 7.76
C ALA A 398 24.34 -9.64 7.68
N TYR A 399 23.91 -10.58 6.85
CA TYR A 399 22.51 -11.01 6.78
C TYR A 399 22.00 -11.56 8.11
N TYR A 400 22.72 -12.52 8.70
CA TYR A 400 22.31 -13.12 9.97
C TYR A 400 22.33 -12.10 11.12
N ALA A 401 23.28 -11.18 11.12
CA ALA A 401 23.33 -10.07 12.07
C ALA A 401 22.12 -9.12 11.90
N GLN A 402 21.79 -8.74 10.66
CA GLN A 402 20.64 -7.89 10.36
C GLN A 402 19.33 -8.59 10.74
N ARG A 403 19.19 -9.87 10.42
CA ARG A 403 18.06 -10.72 10.82
C ARG A 403 17.86 -10.70 12.33
N ARG A 404 18.95 -10.84 13.10
CA ARG A 404 18.91 -10.79 14.57
C ARG A 404 18.52 -9.40 15.08
N CYS A 405 19.08 -8.34 14.51
CA CYS A 405 18.73 -6.95 14.86
C CYS A 405 17.24 -6.64 14.64
N VAL A 406 16.66 -7.14 13.55
CA VAL A 406 15.21 -6.99 13.28
C VAL A 406 14.40 -7.66 14.39
N VAL A 407 14.75 -8.88 14.79
CA VAL A 407 14.08 -9.59 15.89
C VAL A 407 14.24 -8.87 17.23
N ASP A 408 15.45 -8.40 17.54
CA ASP A 408 15.73 -7.68 18.80
C ASP A 408 14.94 -6.37 18.88
N ARG A 409 14.86 -5.61 17.78
CA ARG A 409 14.04 -4.39 17.68
C ARG A 409 12.56 -4.67 17.90
N GLN A 410 12.07 -5.80 17.41
CA GLN A 410 10.67 -6.19 17.58
C GLN A 410 10.34 -6.60 19.00
N ALA A 411 11.25 -7.33 19.67
CA ALA A 411 11.12 -7.64 21.08
C ALA A 411 11.08 -6.35 21.93
N TRP A 412 11.89 -5.35 21.55
CA TRP A 412 11.87 -4.02 22.16
C TRP A 412 10.55 -3.27 21.95
N ASP A 413 10.06 -3.18 20.71
CA ASP A 413 8.81 -2.47 20.38
C ASP A 413 7.60 -3.11 21.11
N LEU A 414 7.55 -4.44 21.16
CA LEU A 414 6.55 -5.18 21.94
C LEU A 414 6.60 -4.81 23.44
N GLY A 415 7.81 -4.72 24.01
CA GLY A 415 8.01 -4.30 25.39
C GLY A 415 7.49 -2.89 25.68
N GLN A 416 7.62 -1.96 24.73
CA GLN A 416 7.10 -0.59 24.88
C GLN A 416 5.57 -0.52 24.84
N VAL A 417 4.92 -1.34 24.00
CA VAL A 417 3.46 -1.39 23.88
C VAL A 417 2.82 -1.93 25.16
N ILE A 418 3.39 -2.97 25.77
CA ILE A 418 2.92 -3.55 27.04
C ILE A 418 2.90 -2.52 28.18
N LEU A 419 3.72 -1.46 28.07
CA LEU A 419 3.84 -0.40 29.08
C LEU A 419 2.88 0.78 28.87
N ARG A 420 2.11 0.86 27.77
CA ARG A 420 1.34 2.06 27.37
C ARG A 420 -0.19 2.01 27.54
N GLY A 421 -0.74 1.12 28.37
CA GLY A 421 -2.01 1.35 29.09
C GLY A 421 -3.34 1.40 28.32
N GLU A 422 -3.38 1.51 27.00
CA GLU A 422 -4.57 1.14 26.23
C GLU A 422 -4.54 -0.37 25.98
N GLN A 423 -5.69 -1.03 25.77
CA GLN A 423 -5.75 -2.49 25.52
C GLN A 423 -5.84 -2.79 24.00
N PRO A 424 -4.71 -2.83 23.29
CA PRO A 424 -4.63 -3.46 21.98
C PRO A 424 -4.65 -4.98 22.14
N ILE A 425 -5.24 -5.67 21.16
CA ILE A 425 -5.23 -7.13 21.10
C ILE A 425 -3.95 -7.56 20.37
N ASP A 426 -2.90 -7.95 21.10
CA ASP A 426 -1.76 -8.66 20.52
C ASP A 426 -2.20 -10.09 20.18
N PRO A 427 -2.10 -10.52 18.91
CA PRO A 427 -2.50 -11.86 18.52
C PRO A 427 -1.79 -12.95 19.34
N ARG A 428 -0.53 -12.75 19.76
CA ARG A 428 0.26 -13.77 20.50
C ARG A 428 -0.04 -13.87 21.97
N MET A 429 -0.75 -12.90 22.54
CA MET A 429 -1.05 -12.85 23.95
C MET A 429 -2.39 -13.55 24.24
N GLY A 430 -2.35 -14.58 25.08
CA GLY A 430 -3.56 -15.01 25.79
C GLY A 430 -4.03 -13.91 26.74
N ARG A 431 -5.31 -13.95 27.16
CA ARG A 431 -5.86 -12.95 28.09
C ARG A 431 -4.93 -12.82 29.32
N PRO A 432 -4.39 -11.63 29.61
CA PRO A 432 -3.64 -11.42 30.84
C PRO A 432 -4.57 -11.62 32.03
N MET A 433 -4.16 -12.48 32.96
CA MET A 433 -4.88 -12.73 34.20
C MET A 433 -4.09 -12.11 35.34
N LEU A 434 -4.69 -11.12 35.99
CA LEU A 434 -4.25 -10.66 37.31
C LEU A 434 -4.30 -11.84 38.26
N GLN A 435 -3.17 -12.11 38.92
CA GLN A 435 -3.16 -13.13 39.97
C GLN A 435 -4.11 -12.71 41.08
N SER A 436 -4.75 -13.68 41.73
CA SER A 436 -5.70 -13.45 42.81
C SER A 436 -5.13 -12.63 43.98
N SER A 437 -3.80 -12.56 44.11
CA SER A 437 -3.09 -11.72 45.08
C SER A 437 -2.86 -10.26 44.65
N GLY A 438 -3.00 -9.93 43.35
CA GLY A 438 -2.71 -8.59 42.81
C GLY A 438 -1.20 -8.25 42.68
N ASP A 439 -0.31 -9.18 43.04
CA ASP A 439 1.16 -8.97 43.07
C ASP A 439 1.87 -9.25 41.75
N GLY A 440 1.12 -9.69 40.74
CA GLY A 440 1.69 -10.03 39.45
C GLY A 440 0.63 -10.30 38.39
N LEU A 441 1.10 -10.35 37.15
CA LEU A 441 0.33 -10.63 35.96
C LEU A 441 0.80 -11.95 35.37
N SER A 442 -0.14 -12.85 35.12
CA SER A 442 0.10 -14.09 34.41
C SER A 442 -0.35 -13.93 32.96
N LEU A 443 0.56 -14.19 32.03
CA LEU A 443 0.37 -13.96 30.60
C LEU A 443 0.79 -15.20 29.82
N TRP A 444 -0.07 -15.67 28.94
CA TRP A 444 0.32 -16.69 27.95
C TRP A 444 0.98 -16.01 26.75
N TYR A 445 2.23 -16.37 26.46
CA TYR A 445 3.02 -15.86 25.34
C TYR A 445 3.92 -16.98 24.80
N ASP A 446 4.01 -17.13 23.48
CA ASP A 446 4.84 -18.17 22.82
C ASP A 446 4.59 -19.61 23.33
N GLY A 447 3.32 -19.96 23.55
CA GLY A 447 2.93 -21.28 24.06
C GLY A 447 3.44 -21.58 25.48
N ARG A 448 3.88 -20.57 26.23
CA ARG A 448 4.33 -20.67 27.61
C ARG A 448 3.60 -19.66 28.49
N LEU A 449 3.42 -20.02 29.76
CA LEU A 449 2.90 -19.10 30.76
C LEU A 449 4.07 -18.30 31.36
N HIS A 450 4.06 -17.00 31.13
CA HIS A 450 4.99 -16.04 31.70
C HIS A 450 4.37 -15.38 32.93
N MET A 451 5.12 -15.35 34.04
CA MET A 451 4.73 -14.63 35.25
C MET A 451 5.57 -13.36 35.37
N ILE A 452 4.89 -12.22 35.30
CA ILE A 452 5.52 -10.90 35.47
C ILE A 452 5.13 -10.39 36.84
N ARG A 453 6.10 -10.25 37.75
CA ARG A 453 5.88 -9.72 39.10
C ARG A 453 5.83 -8.20 39.08
N LYS A 454 4.95 -7.62 39.88
CA LYS A 454 4.86 -6.17 40.08
C LYS A 454 6.18 -5.67 40.67
N ALA A 455 6.83 -4.70 40.03
CA ALA A 455 8.03 -4.09 40.57
C ALA A 455 7.67 -3.29 41.85
N THR A 456 8.44 -3.47 42.92
CA THR A 456 8.33 -2.66 44.14
C THR A 456 8.69 -1.21 43.82
N ILE A 457 7.67 -0.36 43.72
CA ILE A 457 7.83 1.09 43.58
C ILE A 457 8.46 1.60 44.89
N ARG A 458 9.73 2.01 44.85
CA ARG A 458 10.21 3.04 45.78
C ARG A 458 9.70 4.37 45.24
N PRO A 459 8.90 5.14 46.01
CA PRO A 459 8.56 6.49 45.59
C PRO A 459 9.84 7.32 45.48
N PRO A 460 10.02 8.13 44.42
CA PRO A 460 11.15 9.04 44.34
C PRO A 460 11.01 10.14 45.42
N ASP A 461 12.10 10.40 46.14
CA ASP A 461 12.20 11.50 47.10
C ASP A 461 11.87 12.84 46.45
N ALA A 462 11.07 13.65 47.12
CA ALA A 462 10.48 14.90 46.62
C ALA A 462 11.46 16.07 46.35
N LEU A 463 12.76 15.80 46.18
CA LEU A 463 13.81 16.83 46.05
C LEU A 463 14.79 16.62 44.87
N SER A 464 14.45 15.82 43.87
CA SER A 464 15.31 15.63 42.69
C SER A 464 14.50 15.71 41.40
N ILE A 465 13.93 16.89 41.13
CA ILE A 465 13.69 17.32 39.74
C ILE A 465 14.81 18.31 39.43
N GLN A 466 15.84 17.82 38.75
CA GLN A 466 16.69 18.68 37.92
C GLN A 466 16.43 18.34 36.47
N ASP A 467 16.07 19.38 35.74
CA ASP A 467 15.77 19.41 34.32
C ASP A 467 16.87 18.76 33.49
N VAL A 468 16.48 17.86 32.57
CA VAL A 468 17.30 17.56 31.40
C VAL A 468 16.61 18.15 30.19
N ALA A 469 17.21 19.25 29.71
CA ALA A 469 16.78 20.04 28.58
C ALA A 469 16.70 19.21 27.28
N LEU A 470 15.59 19.40 26.57
CA LEU A 470 15.41 19.03 25.18
C LEU A 470 16.38 19.86 24.31
N ALA A 471 17.38 19.20 23.73
CA ALA A 471 18.33 19.86 22.84
C ALA A 471 17.78 19.92 21.40
N GLY A 472 17.66 21.13 20.86
CA GLY A 472 17.61 21.36 19.42
C GLY A 472 17.02 22.69 18.95
N THR A 473 17.68 23.83 19.21
CA THR A 473 17.71 24.93 18.21
C THR A 473 18.96 25.78 18.38
N SER A 474 19.55 26.10 17.23
CA SER A 474 20.90 26.62 16.94
C SER A 474 21.15 28.07 17.35
N GLY A 475 22.42 28.42 17.61
CA GLY A 475 22.86 29.82 17.61
C GLY A 475 24.26 30.11 18.17
N SER A 476 25.23 30.24 17.27
CA SER A 476 26.43 31.09 17.37
C SER A 476 27.47 30.82 18.48
N ILE A 477 28.53 30.09 18.13
CA ILE A 477 29.81 30.17 18.82
C ILE A 477 30.57 31.38 18.26
N VAL A 478 30.68 32.45 19.06
CA VAL A 478 31.73 33.45 18.92
C VAL A 478 32.89 33.01 19.81
N MET A 479 34.06 32.80 19.20
CA MET A 479 35.32 32.62 19.90
C MET A 479 35.79 33.93 20.54
N ALA A 480 36.30 33.89 21.77
CA ALA A 480 37.55 34.56 22.15
C ALA A 480 37.95 34.29 23.61
N HIS A 481 39.15 33.73 23.75
CA HIS A 481 40.22 34.06 24.70
C HIS A 481 39.93 34.29 26.20
N ALA A 482 40.51 33.42 27.03
CA ALA A 482 41.69 33.75 27.83
C ALA A 482 42.47 32.47 28.16
#